data_AF-A0A937R8I6-F1
#
_entry.id   AF-A0A937R8I6-F1
#
_cell.length_a   1.000
_cell.length_b   1.000
_cell.length_c   1.000
_cell.angle_alpha   90.00
_cell.angle_beta   90.00
_cell.angle_gamma   90.00
#
_symmetry.space_group_name_H-M   'P 1'
#
loop_
_entity.id
_entity.type
_entity.pdbx_description
1 polymer ?
#
loop_
_entity_poly.entity_id
_entity_poly.type
_entity_poly.pdbx_seq_one_letter_code
_entity_poly.pdbx_strand_id
1 'polypeptide(L)'
;MAIRLTSSQKQFVDSFLFEDPRSEKLSQFREAYRLDSLVATGSEMDKLLRLAEWTYGQFYLFGRPTLQTENALEILEACAAGHTFYCAHCAIVFCAAATALGWVARPISVRRAEENYRLSNHNIVEVWSNEREGWVCFEPTYGGCVAIDGEPVSAYEAARQWFTRQAEGLQVILGPRRQVVTREDFPYLLRKYPHYGWTKIDEQSFTCYACLAWVPTNRLLGQHAGKSIENWDHWKDIYAYFGAERGWREHPCDLPPYYPVD
;
A
#
# COMPACT_ATOMS: atom_id res chain seq x y z
N MET A 1 -16.95 22.00 5.80
CA MET A 1 -17.75 21.38 6.88
C MET A 1 -16.77 20.59 7.73
N ALA A 2 -16.66 20.83 9.04
CA ALA A 2 -15.70 20.09 9.87
C ALA A 2 -16.12 18.61 9.93
N ILE A 3 -15.26 17.72 9.43
CA ILE A 3 -15.55 16.28 9.43
C ILE A 3 -15.44 15.76 10.86
N ARG A 4 -16.48 15.05 11.32
CA ARG A 4 -16.56 14.53 12.69
C ARG A 4 -16.04 13.09 12.73
N LEU A 5 -14.83 12.90 13.25
CA LEU A 5 -14.25 11.58 13.46
C LEU A 5 -15.04 10.77 14.48
N THR A 6 -15.21 9.47 14.22
CA THR A 6 -15.63 8.51 15.27
C THR A 6 -14.53 8.34 16.32
N SER A 7 -14.84 7.80 17.49
CA SER A 7 -13.86 7.59 18.56
C SER A 7 -12.68 6.70 18.13
N SER A 8 -12.94 5.63 17.36
CA SER A 8 -11.88 4.74 16.87
C SER A 8 -11.00 5.40 15.81
N GLN A 9 -11.58 6.23 14.94
CA GLN A 9 -10.82 7.01 13.96
C GLN A 9 -9.95 8.07 14.64
N LYS A 10 -10.50 8.76 15.65
CA LYS A 10 -9.72 9.73 16.45
C LYS A 10 -8.56 9.04 17.17
N GLN A 11 -8.79 7.88 17.79
CA GLN A 11 -7.74 7.11 18.43
C GLN A 11 -6.64 6.70 17.45
N PHE A 12 -6.99 6.25 16.25
CA PHE A 12 -6.02 5.91 15.21
C PHE A 12 -5.17 7.11 14.79
N VAL A 13 -5.82 8.26 14.52
CA VAL A 13 -5.10 9.49 14.13
C VAL A 13 -4.15 9.94 15.23
N ASP A 14 -4.61 9.96 16.49
CA ASP A 14 -3.80 10.40 17.63
C ASP A 14 -2.62 9.45 17.93
N SER A 15 -2.72 8.18 17.55
CA SER A 15 -1.69 7.14 17.82
C SER A 15 -0.77 6.86 16.63
N PHE A 16 -1.05 7.43 15.46
CA PHE A 16 -0.24 7.17 14.26
C PHE A 16 1.18 7.69 14.44
N LEU A 17 2.16 6.80 14.26
CA LEU A 17 3.57 7.14 14.39
C LEU A 17 4.16 7.55 13.04
N PHE A 18 4.27 8.86 12.83
CA PHE A 18 4.97 9.43 11.67
C PHE A 18 6.48 9.29 11.83
N GLU A 19 7.13 8.89 10.76
CA GLU A 19 8.56 9.09 10.55
C GLU A 19 8.81 10.52 10.03
N ASP A 20 9.90 11.15 10.50
CA ASP A 20 10.33 12.43 9.92
C ASP A 20 11.06 12.12 8.60
N PRO A 21 10.61 12.62 7.44
CA PRO A 21 11.29 12.43 6.16
C PRO A 21 12.75 12.94 6.16
N ARG A 22 13.10 13.80 7.12
CA ARG A 22 14.45 14.37 7.32
C ARG A 22 15.24 13.66 8.41
N SER A 23 14.71 12.58 8.98
CA SER A 23 15.49 11.76 9.92
C SER A 23 16.76 11.26 9.25
N GLU A 24 17.83 11.10 10.02
CA GLU A 24 19.11 10.63 9.50
C GLU A 24 18.96 9.29 8.76
N LYS A 25 18.17 8.37 9.32
CA LYS A 25 17.92 7.05 8.73
C LYS A 25 17.20 7.13 7.38
N LEU A 26 16.15 7.94 7.24
CA LEU A 26 15.48 8.09 5.94
C LEU A 26 16.32 8.86 4.93
N SER A 27 17.12 9.83 5.40
CA SER A 27 18.05 10.56 4.53
C SER A 27 19.11 9.62 3.94
N GLN A 28 19.70 8.75 4.77
CA GLN A 28 20.63 7.71 4.32
C GLN A 28 19.96 6.72 3.37
N PHE A 29 18.73 6.27 3.67
CA PHE A 29 17.96 5.39 2.80
C PHE A 29 17.70 6.04 1.42
N ARG A 30 17.25 7.30 1.41
CA ARG A 30 16.99 8.09 0.20
C ARG A 30 18.23 8.22 -0.68
N GLU A 31 19.37 8.49 -0.07
CA GLU A 31 20.65 8.65 -0.75
C GLU A 31 21.16 7.30 -1.31
N ALA A 32 21.18 6.26 -0.47
CA ALA A 32 21.67 4.92 -0.83
C ALA A 32 20.97 4.35 -2.08
N TYR A 33 19.66 4.58 -2.20
CA TYR A 33 18.86 4.12 -3.34
C TYR A 33 18.61 5.20 -4.40
N ARG A 34 19.26 6.36 -4.29
CA ARG A 34 19.21 7.47 -5.25
C ARG A 34 17.78 7.90 -5.60
N LEU A 35 16.90 7.91 -4.60
CA LEU A 35 15.46 8.09 -4.80
C LEU A 35 15.13 9.46 -5.43
N ASP A 36 15.88 10.51 -5.14
CA ASP A 36 15.74 11.81 -5.81
C ASP A 36 15.86 11.73 -7.33
N SER A 37 16.83 10.96 -7.83
CA SER A 37 17.05 10.78 -9.25
C SER A 37 15.90 10.01 -9.90
N LEU A 38 15.34 9.03 -9.18
CA LEU A 38 14.20 8.23 -9.63
C LEU A 38 12.94 9.08 -9.87
N VAL A 39 12.71 10.10 -9.03
CA VAL A 39 11.51 10.95 -9.08
C VAL A 39 11.79 12.38 -9.56
N ALA A 40 12.86 12.60 -10.31
CA ALA A 40 13.36 13.93 -10.64
C ALA A 40 12.41 14.79 -11.51
N THR A 41 11.53 14.19 -12.31
CA THR A 41 10.71 14.90 -13.33
C THR A 41 9.25 14.48 -13.30
N GLY A 42 8.38 15.14 -14.07
CA GLY A 42 6.97 14.76 -14.22
C GLY A 42 6.06 15.16 -13.05
N SER A 43 4.79 14.81 -13.17
CA SER A 43 3.75 15.03 -12.14
C SER A 43 4.01 14.21 -10.87
N GLU A 44 3.33 14.55 -9.79
CA GLU A 44 3.32 13.75 -8.56
C GLU A 44 2.94 12.29 -8.84
N MET A 45 1.91 12.07 -9.66
CA MET A 45 1.53 10.73 -10.06
C MET A 45 2.59 10.01 -10.90
N ASP A 46 3.28 10.69 -11.82
CA ASP A 46 4.36 10.06 -12.58
C ASP A 46 5.52 9.64 -11.66
N LYS A 47 5.81 10.43 -10.63
CA LYS A 47 6.83 10.14 -9.62
C LYS A 47 6.45 8.93 -8.77
N LEU A 48 5.21 8.88 -8.27
CA LEU A 48 4.73 7.77 -7.45
C LEU A 48 4.62 6.47 -8.27
N LEU A 49 4.21 6.52 -9.54
CA LEU A 49 4.20 5.35 -10.42
C LEU A 49 5.61 4.84 -10.73
N ARG A 50 6.60 5.74 -10.93
CA ARG A 50 8.02 5.32 -11.02
C ARG A 50 8.51 4.69 -9.73
N LEU A 51 8.10 5.20 -8.57
CA LEU A 51 8.47 4.63 -7.28
C LEU A 51 7.86 3.24 -7.07
N ALA A 52 6.61 3.03 -7.51
CA ALA A 52 5.95 1.74 -7.47
C ALA A 52 6.65 0.73 -8.40
N GLU A 53 6.93 1.11 -9.65
CA GLU A 53 7.68 0.29 -10.60
C GLU A 53 9.11 -0.02 -10.10
N TRP A 54 9.80 0.95 -9.51
CA TRP A 54 11.11 0.74 -8.90
C TRP A 54 11.05 -0.27 -7.76
N THR A 55 10.08 -0.15 -6.85
CA THR A 55 9.89 -1.10 -5.75
C THR A 55 9.66 -2.51 -6.30
N TYR A 56 8.75 -2.66 -7.27
CA TYR A 56 8.51 -3.93 -7.95
C TYR A 56 9.78 -4.53 -8.58
N GLY A 57 10.66 -3.66 -9.10
CA GLY A 57 11.96 -4.03 -9.64
C GLY A 57 12.94 -4.62 -8.63
N GLN A 58 12.80 -4.33 -7.32
CA GLN A 58 13.76 -4.77 -6.31
C GLN A 58 13.58 -6.26 -5.92
N PHE A 59 12.39 -6.82 -6.11
CA PHE A 59 12.07 -8.19 -5.72
C PHE A 59 12.28 -9.14 -6.90
N TYR A 60 13.46 -9.78 -7.00
CA TYR A 60 13.79 -10.73 -8.08
C TYR A 60 13.29 -12.16 -7.81
N LEU A 61 13.06 -12.48 -6.53
CA LEU A 61 12.43 -13.71 -6.08
C LEU A 61 11.23 -13.34 -5.22
N PHE A 62 10.17 -14.13 -5.31
CA PHE A 62 8.93 -13.91 -4.57
C PHE A 62 8.49 -15.23 -3.96
N GLY A 63 8.02 -15.21 -2.73
CA GLY A 63 7.71 -16.43 -1.98
C GLY A 63 7.91 -16.29 -0.49
N ARG A 64 7.83 -17.41 0.21
CA ARG A 64 7.95 -17.46 1.67
C ARG A 64 9.22 -16.72 2.13
N PRO A 65 9.13 -15.77 3.08
CA PRO A 65 10.30 -15.06 3.58
C PRO A 65 11.39 -16.00 4.10
N THR A 66 12.60 -15.91 3.55
CA THR A 66 13.78 -16.65 4.04
C THR A 66 14.60 -15.86 5.06
N LEU A 67 14.30 -14.57 5.21
CA LEU A 67 14.76 -13.71 6.29
C LEU A 67 13.52 -13.10 6.96
N GLN A 68 13.55 -12.95 8.29
CA GLN A 68 12.48 -12.30 9.04
C GLN A 68 12.89 -10.87 9.34
N THR A 69 12.31 -9.90 8.63
CA THR A 69 12.59 -8.48 8.87
C THR A 69 11.43 -7.61 8.39
N GLU A 70 11.21 -6.50 9.10
CA GLU A 70 10.22 -5.47 8.78
C GLU A 70 10.94 -4.12 8.51
N ASN A 71 12.26 -4.18 8.25
CA ASN A 71 13.11 -3.03 7.98
C ASN A 71 13.34 -2.91 6.47
N ALA A 72 12.86 -1.84 5.84
CA ALA A 72 12.97 -1.64 4.40
C ALA A 72 14.41 -1.71 3.87
N LEU A 73 15.40 -1.26 4.65
CA LEU A 73 16.81 -1.35 4.26
C LEU A 73 17.28 -2.81 4.21
N GLU A 74 17.04 -3.57 5.28
CA GLU A 74 17.40 -5.00 5.36
C GLU A 74 16.66 -5.82 4.30
N ILE A 75 15.41 -5.47 3.98
CA ILE A 75 14.64 -6.13 2.92
C ILE A 75 15.33 -5.95 1.58
N LEU A 76 15.74 -4.72 1.23
CA LEU A 76 16.40 -4.44 -0.04
C LEU A 76 17.78 -5.11 -0.14
N GLU A 77 18.57 -5.09 0.94
CA GLU A 77 19.83 -5.81 1.02
C GLU A 77 19.63 -7.33 0.85
N ALA A 78 18.61 -7.89 1.52
CA ALA A 78 18.28 -9.31 1.42
C ALA A 78 17.76 -9.70 0.03
N CYS A 79 16.95 -8.85 -0.62
CA CYS A 79 16.55 -9.03 -2.00
C CYS A 79 17.76 -9.12 -2.95
N ALA A 80 18.74 -8.23 -2.77
CA ALA A 80 19.99 -8.26 -3.55
C ALA A 80 20.82 -9.53 -3.26
N ALA A 81 20.74 -10.07 -2.05
CA ALA A 81 21.37 -11.34 -1.67
C ALA A 81 20.57 -12.60 -2.06
N GLY A 82 19.44 -12.46 -2.77
CA GLY A 82 18.65 -13.60 -3.26
C GLY A 82 17.68 -14.18 -2.23
N HIS A 83 17.26 -13.41 -1.24
CA HIS A 83 16.16 -13.79 -0.36
C HIS A 83 14.80 -13.64 -1.06
N THR A 84 13.85 -14.49 -0.67
CA THR A 84 12.45 -14.42 -1.09
C THR A 84 11.65 -13.61 -0.08
N PHE A 85 10.62 -12.92 -0.55
CA PHE A 85 9.65 -12.20 0.28
C PHE A 85 8.25 -12.19 -0.35
N TYR A 86 7.26 -11.78 0.44
CA TYR A 86 5.86 -11.58 0.01
C TYR A 86 5.50 -10.09 -0.11
N CYS A 87 4.25 -9.83 -0.49
CA CYS A 87 3.69 -8.50 -0.73
C CYS A 87 3.86 -7.51 0.42
N ALA A 88 3.82 -7.98 1.68
CA ALA A 88 4.08 -7.14 2.84
C ALA A 88 5.43 -6.43 2.77
N HIS A 89 6.46 -7.10 2.27
CA HIS A 89 7.80 -6.54 2.17
C HIS A 89 7.88 -5.52 1.03
N CYS A 90 7.16 -5.74 -0.08
CA CYS A 90 6.98 -4.72 -1.12
C CYS A 90 6.29 -3.47 -0.57
N ALA A 91 5.25 -3.64 0.24
CA ALA A 91 4.54 -2.54 0.89
C ALA A 91 5.43 -1.77 1.86
N ILE A 92 6.27 -2.46 2.64
CA ILE A 92 7.25 -1.86 3.54
C ILE A 92 8.25 -0.99 2.77
N VAL A 93 8.86 -1.55 1.72
CA VAL A 93 9.85 -0.84 0.90
C VAL A 93 9.23 0.39 0.24
N PHE A 94 8.07 0.25 -0.41
CA PHE A 94 7.41 1.37 -1.08
C PHE A 94 6.99 2.46 -0.07
N CYS A 95 6.41 2.09 1.07
CA CYS A 95 5.99 3.05 2.08
C CYS A 95 7.19 3.81 2.68
N ALA A 96 8.29 3.11 2.98
CA ALA A 96 9.52 3.75 3.47
C ALA A 96 10.11 4.70 2.42
N ALA A 97 10.14 4.29 1.14
CA ALA A 97 10.67 5.10 0.05
C ALA A 97 9.81 6.35 -0.24
N ALA A 98 8.49 6.21 -0.21
CA ALA A 98 7.57 7.34 -0.37
C ALA A 98 7.75 8.33 0.79
N THR A 99 7.87 7.81 2.02
CA THR A 99 8.11 8.63 3.23
C THR A 99 9.47 9.35 3.17
N ALA A 100 10.54 8.68 2.75
CA ALA A 100 11.87 9.29 2.54
C ALA A 100 11.86 10.47 1.54
N LEU A 101 10.96 10.41 0.56
CA LEU A 101 10.78 11.46 -0.45
C LEU A 101 9.83 12.59 0.01
N GLY A 102 9.25 12.47 1.20
CA GLY A 102 8.40 13.50 1.81
C GLY A 102 6.90 13.28 1.62
N TRP A 103 6.47 12.20 0.99
CA TRP A 103 5.04 11.87 0.91
C TRP A 103 4.51 11.30 2.22
N VAL A 104 3.28 11.64 2.54
CA VAL A 104 2.56 11.00 3.64
C VAL A 104 2.02 9.66 3.12
N ALA A 105 2.65 8.57 3.57
CA ALA A 105 2.32 7.20 3.17
C ALA A 105 1.99 6.33 4.38
N ARG A 106 1.14 5.31 4.19
CA ARG A 106 0.77 4.35 5.23
C ARG A 106 0.52 2.94 4.66
N PRO A 107 1.02 1.88 5.31
CA PRO A 107 0.70 0.52 4.90
C PRO A 107 -0.71 0.14 5.32
N ILE A 108 -1.37 -0.64 4.47
CA ILE A 108 -2.69 -1.21 4.72
C ILE A 108 -2.56 -2.72 4.57
N SER A 109 -3.02 -3.43 5.58
CA SER A 109 -3.29 -4.85 5.48
C SER A 109 -4.71 -5.04 4.98
N VAL A 110 -4.89 -5.85 3.95
CA VAL A 110 -6.21 -6.17 3.40
C VAL A 110 -6.50 -7.67 3.55
N ARG A 111 -7.78 -8.01 3.71
CA ARG A 111 -8.24 -9.38 3.93
C ARG A 111 -9.61 -9.66 3.33
N ARG A 112 -9.82 -10.90 2.91
CA ARG A 112 -11.09 -11.40 2.38
C ARG A 112 -12.18 -11.50 3.47
N ALA A 113 -13.43 -11.47 3.07
CA ALA A 113 -14.57 -11.43 4.00
C ALA A 113 -14.72 -12.72 4.82
N GLU A 114 -14.36 -13.85 4.22
CA GLU A 114 -14.51 -15.20 4.75
C GLU A 114 -13.46 -15.59 5.82
N GLU A 115 -12.44 -14.76 6.03
CA GLU A 115 -11.35 -15.05 6.96
C GLU A 115 -11.57 -14.37 8.32
N ASN A 116 -11.47 -15.17 9.38
CA ASN A 116 -11.83 -14.80 10.75
C ASN A 116 -10.63 -14.63 11.71
N TYR A 117 -9.41 -14.69 11.19
CA TYR A 117 -8.17 -14.47 11.95
C TYR A 117 -7.54 -13.12 11.63
N ARG A 118 -6.62 -12.66 12.48
CA ARG A 118 -6.02 -11.32 12.45
C ARG A 118 -4.72 -11.25 11.64
N LEU A 119 -4.64 -11.99 10.54
CA LEU A 119 -3.55 -11.92 9.59
C LEU A 119 -4.02 -11.34 8.25
N SER A 120 -3.12 -10.71 7.51
CA SER A 120 -3.37 -10.18 6.17
C SER A 120 -3.45 -11.29 5.12
N ASN A 121 -4.26 -11.06 4.08
CA ASN A 121 -4.13 -11.82 2.82
C ASN A 121 -3.16 -11.14 1.87
N HIS A 122 -3.12 -9.81 1.92
CA HIS A 122 -2.33 -8.97 1.04
C HIS A 122 -2.03 -7.63 1.73
N ASN A 123 -1.01 -6.93 1.29
CA ASN A 123 -0.61 -5.65 1.82
C ASN A 123 -0.38 -4.65 0.69
N ILE A 124 -0.95 -3.47 0.85
CA ILE A 124 -0.94 -2.35 -0.09
C ILE A 124 -0.49 -1.10 0.65
N VAL A 125 -0.32 0.00 -0.07
CA VAL A 125 0.08 1.28 0.53
C VAL A 125 -0.82 2.38 0.05
N GLU A 126 -1.27 3.24 0.96
CA GLU A 126 -1.90 4.51 0.60
C GLU A 126 -0.89 5.64 0.69
N VAL A 127 -0.93 6.53 -0.30
CA VAL A 127 -0.13 7.76 -0.33
C VAL A 127 -1.06 8.96 -0.53
N TRP A 128 -0.87 10.01 0.25
CA TRP A 128 -1.59 11.26 0.06
C TRP A 128 -1.00 11.99 -1.16
N SER A 129 -1.85 12.23 -2.16
CA SER A 129 -1.52 13.05 -3.33
C SER A 129 -2.11 14.43 -3.15
N ASN A 130 -1.25 15.44 -3.25
CA ASN A 130 -1.66 16.83 -3.27
C ASN A 130 -2.32 17.20 -4.61
N GLU A 131 -1.88 16.59 -5.72
CA GLU A 131 -2.51 16.80 -7.04
C GLU A 131 -3.97 16.31 -7.07
N ARG A 132 -4.27 15.22 -6.37
CA ARG A 132 -5.63 14.67 -6.22
C ARG A 132 -6.42 15.31 -5.07
N GLU A 133 -5.73 15.99 -4.16
CA GLU A 133 -6.28 16.36 -2.84
C GLU A 133 -6.87 15.15 -2.09
N GLY A 134 -6.17 14.00 -2.16
CA GLY A 134 -6.70 12.76 -1.58
C GLY A 134 -5.76 11.57 -1.63
N TRP A 135 -6.23 10.46 -1.04
CA TRP A 135 -5.50 9.21 -0.96
C TRP A 135 -5.49 8.43 -2.27
N VAL A 136 -4.34 7.85 -2.59
CA VAL A 136 -4.15 6.94 -3.72
C VAL A 136 -3.62 5.59 -3.22
N CYS A 137 -4.27 4.52 -3.65
CA CYS A 137 -3.94 3.14 -3.34
C CYS A 137 -2.91 2.58 -4.31
N PHE A 138 -1.72 2.30 -3.82
CA PHE A 138 -0.63 1.68 -4.55
C PHE A 138 -0.54 0.19 -4.28
N GLU A 139 -0.29 -0.55 -5.36
CA GLU A 139 -0.04 -1.99 -5.41
C GLU A 139 1.44 -2.22 -5.75
N PRO A 140 2.37 -2.07 -4.78
CA PRO A 140 3.81 -2.17 -5.03
C PRO A 140 4.24 -3.59 -5.43
N THR A 141 3.43 -4.60 -5.12
CA THR A 141 3.63 -5.99 -5.59
C THR A 141 3.46 -6.11 -7.11
N TYR A 142 2.74 -5.19 -7.74
CA TYR A 142 2.51 -5.15 -9.19
C TYR A 142 3.23 -3.98 -9.87
N GLY A 143 3.69 -2.99 -9.09
CA GLY A 143 4.35 -1.78 -9.60
C GLY A 143 3.38 -0.75 -10.15
N GLY A 144 2.21 -0.59 -9.51
CA GLY A 144 1.16 0.31 -9.99
C GLY A 144 0.26 0.86 -8.90
N CYS A 145 -0.86 1.46 -9.31
CA CYS A 145 -1.92 1.93 -8.42
C CYS A 145 -3.30 1.46 -8.90
N VAL A 146 -4.27 1.46 -7.98
CA VAL A 146 -5.67 1.17 -8.31
C VAL A 146 -6.36 2.43 -8.80
N ALA A 147 -7.22 2.28 -9.80
CA ALA A 147 -7.96 3.37 -10.41
C ALA A 147 -9.42 2.98 -10.71
N ILE A 148 -10.27 3.98 -10.91
CA ILE A 148 -11.63 3.84 -11.44
C ILE A 148 -11.72 4.77 -12.65
N ASP A 149 -12.05 4.22 -13.81
CA ASP A 149 -12.19 4.97 -15.07
C ASP A 149 -10.96 5.85 -15.40
N GLY A 150 -9.76 5.34 -15.12
CA GLY A 150 -8.49 6.01 -15.36
C GLY A 150 -8.02 6.92 -14.21
N GLU A 151 -8.86 7.19 -13.22
CA GLU A 151 -8.53 8.06 -12.08
C GLU A 151 -8.03 7.25 -10.89
N PRO A 152 -6.83 7.53 -10.35
CA PRO A 152 -6.33 6.86 -9.15
C PRO A 152 -7.26 7.05 -7.95
N VAL A 153 -7.44 6.01 -7.14
CA VAL A 153 -8.39 6.03 -6.01
C VAL A 153 -7.79 5.50 -4.71
N SER A 154 -8.40 5.82 -3.58
CA SER A 154 -8.07 5.25 -2.27
C SER A 154 -8.44 3.76 -2.18
N ALA A 155 -7.90 3.06 -1.18
CA ALA A 155 -8.22 1.65 -0.98
C ALA A 155 -9.71 1.47 -0.63
N TYR A 156 -10.30 2.44 0.05
CA TYR A 156 -11.73 2.46 0.35
C TYR A 156 -12.60 2.63 -0.90
N GLU A 157 -12.26 3.56 -1.79
CA GLU A 157 -13.01 3.77 -3.03
C GLU A 157 -12.93 2.54 -3.93
N ALA A 158 -11.74 1.95 -4.06
CA ALA A 158 -11.53 0.69 -4.76
C ALA A 158 -12.36 -0.46 -4.16
N ALA A 159 -12.31 -0.60 -2.83
CA ALA A 159 -13.13 -1.55 -2.10
C ALA A 159 -14.59 -1.32 -2.48
N ARG A 160 -15.13 -0.12 -2.23
CA ARG A 160 -16.53 0.24 -2.49
C ARG A 160 -16.97 -0.09 -3.92
N GLN A 161 -16.14 0.23 -4.91
CA GLN A 161 -16.43 -0.06 -6.31
C GLN A 161 -16.60 -1.56 -6.56
N TRP A 162 -15.73 -2.40 -5.98
CA TRP A 162 -15.82 -3.85 -6.09
C TRP A 162 -17.15 -4.40 -5.54
N PHE A 163 -17.50 -4.11 -4.29
CA PHE A 163 -18.64 -4.80 -3.64
C PHE A 163 -20.00 -4.12 -3.81
N THR A 164 -20.07 -2.83 -4.17
CA THR A 164 -21.38 -2.14 -4.39
C THR A 164 -21.69 -1.90 -5.85
N ARG A 165 -20.68 -1.88 -6.72
CA ARG A 165 -20.81 -1.57 -8.15
C ARG A 165 -20.29 -2.69 -9.05
N GLN A 166 -20.13 -3.91 -8.50
CA GLN A 166 -19.68 -5.09 -9.25
C GLN A 166 -18.35 -4.85 -10.00
N ALA A 167 -17.46 -4.04 -9.42
CA ALA A 167 -16.17 -3.65 -9.99
C ALA A 167 -16.23 -2.87 -11.32
N GLU A 168 -17.36 -2.22 -11.63
CA GLU A 168 -17.50 -1.36 -12.81
C GLU A 168 -16.38 -0.32 -12.86
N GLY A 169 -15.71 -0.16 -14.00
CA GLY A 169 -14.63 0.82 -14.18
C GLY A 169 -13.36 0.60 -13.36
N LEU A 170 -13.30 -0.42 -12.48
CA LEU A 170 -12.14 -0.68 -11.61
C LEU A 170 -10.95 -1.21 -12.42
N GLN A 171 -9.78 -0.64 -12.16
CA GLN A 171 -8.56 -0.83 -12.95
C GLN A 171 -7.31 -0.89 -12.08
N VAL A 172 -6.22 -1.43 -12.63
CA VAL A 172 -4.85 -1.19 -12.14
C VAL A 172 -4.05 -0.46 -13.22
N ILE A 173 -3.44 0.67 -12.85
CA ILE A 173 -2.52 1.43 -13.70
C ILE A 173 -1.10 1.02 -13.33
N LEU A 174 -0.40 0.36 -14.24
CA LEU A 174 0.94 -0.17 -14.06
C LEU A 174 2.00 0.78 -14.61
N GLY A 175 2.97 1.10 -13.74
CA GLY A 175 4.18 1.84 -14.06
C GLY A 175 3.96 3.24 -14.66
N PRO A 176 5.06 3.96 -14.96
CA PRO A 176 5.00 5.30 -15.51
C PRO A 176 4.47 5.36 -16.95
N ARG A 177 4.42 4.22 -17.66
CA ARG A 177 3.76 4.11 -18.97
C ARG A 177 2.24 4.04 -18.87
N ARG A 178 1.69 3.99 -17.65
CA ARG A 178 0.26 3.96 -17.36
C ARG A 178 -0.48 2.86 -18.12
N GLN A 179 0.10 1.66 -18.12
CA GLN A 179 -0.58 0.51 -18.72
C GLN A 179 -1.80 0.16 -17.85
N VAL A 180 -2.99 0.23 -18.44
CA VAL A 180 -4.24 -0.07 -17.74
C VAL A 180 -4.55 -1.55 -17.86
N VAL A 181 -4.85 -2.19 -16.74
CA VAL A 181 -5.37 -3.55 -16.65
C VAL A 181 -6.78 -3.47 -16.10
N THR A 182 -7.74 -4.03 -16.84
CA THR A 182 -9.15 -4.09 -16.47
C THR A 182 -9.56 -5.51 -16.08
N ARG A 183 -10.80 -5.68 -15.63
CA ARG A 183 -11.36 -7.00 -15.31
C ARG A 183 -11.41 -7.93 -16.53
N GLU A 184 -11.60 -7.39 -17.74
CA GLU A 184 -11.58 -8.18 -18.98
C GLU A 184 -10.20 -8.80 -19.27
N ASP A 185 -9.12 -8.25 -18.70
CA ASP A 185 -7.77 -8.77 -18.86
C ASP A 185 -7.45 -9.93 -17.91
N PHE A 186 -8.35 -10.28 -16.98
CA PHE A 186 -8.04 -11.26 -15.93
C PHE A 186 -8.02 -12.70 -16.45
N PRO A 187 -7.02 -13.52 -16.03
CA PRO A 187 -5.88 -13.15 -15.20
C PRO A 187 -4.79 -12.42 -16.02
N TYR A 188 -4.40 -11.24 -15.58
CA TYR A 188 -3.29 -10.51 -16.19
C TYR A 188 -1.96 -10.99 -15.59
N LEU A 189 -1.13 -11.66 -16.38
CA LEU A 189 0.14 -12.22 -15.92
C LEU A 189 1.24 -11.15 -15.87
N LEU A 190 1.92 -11.06 -14.72
CA LEU A 190 3.06 -10.16 -14.48
C LEU A 190 4.37 -10.93 -14.62
N ARG A 191 5.35 -10.76 -13.70
CA ARG A 191 6.60 -11.52 -13.70
C ARG A 191 6.35 -12.97 -13.24
N LYS A 192 7.00 -13.91 -13.94
CA LYS A 192 7.16 -15.29 -13.49
C LYS A 192 8.42 -15.41 -12.63
N TYR A 193 8.24 -15.80 -11.37
CA TYR A 193 9.31 -16.02 -10.41
C TYR A 193 9.73 -17.50 -10.37
N PRO A 194 11.03 -17.80 -10.27
CA PRO A 194 11.51 -19.16 -10.00
C PRO A 194 10.83 -19.75 -8.75
N HIS A 195 10.40 -21.02 -8.83
CA HIS A 195 9.76 -21.78 -7.74
C HIS A 195 8.43 -21.24 -7.18
N TYR A 196 8.01 -20.03 -7.54
CA TYR A 196 6.72 -19.45 -7.16
C TYR A 196 5.71 -19.44 -8.32
N GLY A 197 6.17 -19.20 -9.55
CA GLY A 197 5.31 -19.09 -10.73
C GLY A 197 4.94 -17.65 -11.04
N TRP A 198 3.80 -17.45 -11.71
CA TRP A 198 3.36 -16.12 -12.13
C TRP A 198 2.76 -15.35 -10.95
N THR A 199 3.25 -14.13 -10.74
CA THR A 199 2.41 -13.09 -10.14
C THR A 199 1.36 -12.68 -11.17
N LYS A 200 0.15 -12.36 -10.69
CA LYS A 200 -0.98 -12.03 -11.54
C LYS A 200 -1.90 -11.04 -10.85
N ILE A 201 -2.63 -10.30 -11.66
CA ILE A 201 -3.79 -9.50 -11.24
C ILE A 201 -5.02 -10.29 -11.68
N ASP A 202 -5.87 -10.66 -10.73
CA ASP A 202 -7.12 -11.38 -10.98
C ASP A 202 -8.20 -10.97 -9.97
N GLU A 203 -9.35 -11.64 -9.97
CA GLU A 203 -10.43 -11.30 -9.04
C GLU A 203 -9.99 -11.37 -7.57
N GLN A 204 -9.04 -12.25 -7.22
CA GLN A 204 -8.56 -12.38 -5.85
C GLN A 204 -7.72 -11.19 -5.39
N SER A 205 -7.14 -10.43 -6.32
CA SER A 205 -6.43 -9.18 -6.03
C SER A 205 -7.35 -8.11 -5.43
N PHE A 206 -8.68 -8.20 -5.63
CA PHE A 206 -9.64 -7.20 -5.18
C PHE A 206 -10.62 -7.73 -4.12
N THR A 207 -10.92 -9.03 -4.09
CA THR A 207 -11.77 -9.60 -3.02
C THR A 207 -11.15 -9.45 -1.63
N CYS A 208 -9.82 -9.29 -1.54
CA CYS A 208 -9.16 -8.99 -0.28
C CYS A 208 -9.46 -7.57 0.24
N TYR A 209 -10.08 -6.68 -0.53
CA TYR A 209 -10.44 -5.33 -0.05
C TYR A 209 -11.73 -5.34 0.80
N ALA A 210 -12.32 -6.52 1.05
CA ALA A 210 -13.46 -6.69 1.93
C ALA A 210 -13.20 -6.16 3.35
N CYS A 211 -11.96 -6.25 3.80
CA CYS A 211 -11.48 -5.63 5.03
C CYS A 211 -10.24 -4.80 4.76
N LEU A 212 -10.24 -3.58 5.27
CA LEU A 212 -9.09 -2.66 5.22
C LEU A 212 -8.60 -2.41 6.65
N ALA A 213 -7.35 -2.71 6.93
CA ALA A 213 -6.73 -2.47 8.22
C ALA A 213 -5.49 -1.58 8.06
N TRP A 214 -5.61 -0.33 8.50
CA TRP A 214 -4.53 0.66 8.43
C TRP A 214 -3.58 0.47 9.61
N VAL A 215 -2.32 0.22 9.30
CA VAL A 215 -1.26 0.03 10.30
C VAL A 215 -0.85 1.41 10.84
N PRO A 216 -0.75 1.60 12.18
CA PRO A 216 -0.63 2.92 12.79
C PRO A 216 0.81 3.48 12.78
N THR A 217 1.57 3.25 11.70
CA THR A 217 2.95 3.74 11.58
C THR A 217 3.42 3.71 10.13
N ASN A 218 4.29 4.66 9.78
CA ASN A 218 5.15 4.58 8.58
C ASN A 218 6.65 4.55 8.91
N ARG A 219 7.00 4.39 10.20
CA ARG A 219 8.36 4.10 10.68
C ARG A 219 8.75 2.65 10.35
N LEU A 220 9.35 2.45 9.18
CA LEU A 220 9.58 1.12 8.59
C LEU A 220 11.06 0.83 8.29
N LEU A 221 11.96 1.42 9.08
CA LEU A 221 13.41 1.19 9.08
C LEU A 221 13.87 0.51 10.38
N GLY A 222 13.13 -0.53 10.80
CA GLY A 222 13.47 -1.38 11.95
C GLY A 222 13.05 -0.86 13.33
N GLN A 223 12.28 0.23 13.40
CA GLN A 223 11.81 0.82 14.68
C GLN A 223 10.86 -0.11 15.45
N HIS A 224 10.23 -1.07 14.77
CA HIS A 224 9.23 -1.98 15.33
C HIS A 224 9.65 -3.45 15.22
N ALA A 225 10.86 -3.77 15.68
CA ALA A 225 11.39 -5.13 15.61
C ALA A 225 10.40 -6.17 16.17
N GLY A 226 10.13 -7.22 15.38
CA GLY A 226 9.19 -8.29 15.72
C GLY A 226 7.71 -7.97 15.46
N LYS A 227 7.36 -6.75 15.01
CA LYS A 227 5.98 -6.39 14.66
C LYS A 227 5.78 -6.40 13.15
N SER A 228 5.17 -7.47 12.66
CA SER A 228 4.76 -7.54 11.26
C SER A 228 3.53 -6.72 10.93
N ILE A 229 3.53 -6.05 9.77
CA ILE A 229 2.34 -5.41 9.19
C ILE A 229 1.29 -6.43 8.70
N GLU A 230 1.66 -7.72 8.63
CA GLU A 230 0.76 -8.82 8.30
C GLU A 230 -0.06 -9.27 9.51
N ASN A 231 0.42 -9.06 10.74
CA ASN A 231 -0.24 -9.55 11.96
C ASN A 231 -0.80 -8.38 12.78
N TRP A 232 -2.12 -8.30 12.85
CA TRP A 232 -2.82 -7.16 13.47
C TRP A 232 -2.70 -7.17 14.98
N ASP A 233 -2.47 -8.32 15.60
CA ASP A 233 -2.29 -8.41 17.06
C ASP A 233 -0.98 -7.73 17.52
N HIS A 234 -0.05 -7.45 16.60
CA HIS A 234 1.14 -6.65 16.89
C HIS A 234 0.84 -5.14 17.04
N TRP A 235 -0.33 -4.69 16.60
CA TRP A 235 -0.70 -3.27 16.48
C TRP A 235 -1.98 -2.96 17.28
N LYS A 236 -1.80 -2.47 18.51
CA LYS A 236 -2.92 -2.19 19.43
C LYS A 236 -3.93 -1.16 18.91
N ASP A 237 -3.45 -0.18 18.16
CA ASP A 237 -4.26 0.93 17.64
C ASP A 237 -4.52 0.82 16.13
N ILE A 238 -4.49 -0.40 15.59
CA ILE A 238 -4.85 -0.64 14.19
C ILE A 238 -6.32 -0.21 13.97
N TYR A 239 -6.57 0.55 12.90
CA TYR A 239 -7.93 0.87 12.49
C TYR A 239 -8.36 -0.14 11.44
N ALA A 240 -9.36 -0.97 11.74
CA ALA A 240 -9.93 -1.93 10.81
C ALA A 240 -11.35 -1.52 10.40
N TYR A 241 -11.61 -1.58 9.10
CA TYR A 241 -12.90 -1.35 8.48
C TYR A 241 -13.36 -2.63 7.78
N PHE A 242 -14.44 -3.23 8.29
CA PHE A 242 -15.05 -4.44 7.75
C PHE A 242 -16.23 -4.08 6.86
N GLY A 243 -16.15 -4.46 5.59
CA GLY A 243 -17.12 -3.99 4.66
C GLY A 243 -18.51 -4.61 4.75
N ALA A 244 -18.55 -5.90 5.07
CA ALA A 244 -19.79 -6.63 5.32
C ALA A 244 -20.53 -6.15 6.58
N GLU A 245 -19.81 -5.71 7.61
CA GLU A 245 -20.39 -5.32 8.91
C GLU A 245 -21.13 -3.96 8.86
N ARG A 246 -20.99 -3.18 7.79
CA ARG A 246 -21.65 -1.87 7.62
C ARG A 246 -22.57 -1.77 6.41
N GLY A 247 -22.74 -2.84 5.63
CA GLY A 247 -23.64 -2.85 4.47
C GLY A 247 -23.39 -1.69 3.49
N TRP A 248 -22.10 -1.38 3.25
CA TRP A 248 -21.56 -0.28 2.42
C TRP A 248 -22.56 0.73 1.87
N ARG A 249 -23.06 1.59 2.77
CA ARG A 249 -23.86 2.78 2.46
C ARG A 249 -23.13 4.10 2.76
N GLU A 250 -21.91 4.06 3.27
CA GLU A 250 -21.15 5.27 3.66
C GLU A 250 -20.54 5.96 2.43
N HIS A 251 -20.55 7.30 2.40
CA HIS A 251 -19.94 8.10 1.33
C HIS A 251 -18.44 8.34 1.65
N PRO A 252 -17.51 8.48 0.68
CA PRO A 252 -16.08 8.58 0.96
C PRO A 252 -15.71 9.86 1.72
N CYS A 253 -16.55 10.90 1.64
CA CYS A 253 -16.41 12.12 2.44
C CYS A 253 -16.85 11.97 3.90
N ASP A 254 -17.57 10.91 4.23
CA ASP A 254 -17.95 10.58 5.61
C ASP A 254 -16.81 9.83 6.32
N LEU A 255 -15.80 9.42 5.56
CA LEU A 255 -14.53 8.99 6.13
C LEU A 255 -13.71 10.21 6.55
N PRO A 256 -12.95 10.10 7.65
CA PRO A 256 -12.01 11.10 8.10
C PRO A 256 -11.22 11.75 6.96
N PRO A 257 -11.00 13.07 6.97
CA PRO A 257 -9.85 13.64 6.30
C PRO A 257 -8.66 13.12 7.09
N TYR A 258 -7.98 12.10 6.58
CA TYR A 258 -7.02 11.37 7.40
C TYR A 258 -5.76 12.19 7.73
N TYR A 259 -5.63 13.41 7.21
CA TYR A 259 -4.84 14.51 7.78
C TYR A 259 -5.58 15.83 7.53
N PRO A 260 -5.83 16.67 8.54
CA PRO A 260 -6.03 18.08 8.26
C PRO A 260 -4.73 18.60 7.65
N VAL A 261 -4.77 19.01 6.39
CA VAL A 261 -3.77 19.93 5.85
C VAL A 261 -4.24 21.29 6.34
N ASP A 262 -3.63 21.77 7.42
CA ASP A 262 -3.75 23.18 7.80
C ASP A 262 -3.10 24.07 6.73
#